data_AF-A0A419B0R9-F1
#
_entry.id   AF-A0A419B0R9-F1
#
_cell.length_a   1.000
_cell.length_b   1.000
_cell.length_c   1.000
_cell.angle_alpha   90.00
_cell.angle_beta   90.00
_cell.angle_gamma   90.00
#
_symmetry.space_group_name_H-M   'P 1'
#
loop_
_entity.id
_entity.type
_entity.pdbx_description
1 polymer ?
#
loop_
_entity_poly.entity_id
_entity_poly.type
_entity_poly.pdbx_seq_one_letter_code
_entity_poly.pdbx_strand_id
1 'polypeptide(L)'
;MGVMSVRLNDETTAQLDALAKATGRTRSFLAGQAIEDYLAREAWQIAEIEQAIKEADAGDFVSSDEMNNLFKKLGTARHGN
;
A
#
# COMPACT_ATOMS: atom_id res chain seq x y z
N MET A 1 24.90 5.11 -4.67
CA MET A 1 24.55 4.59 -3.34
C MET A 1 24.42 5.78 -2.40
N GLY A 2 23.22 6.07 -1.90
CA GLY A 2 23.00 7.07 -0.86
C GLY A 2 23.19 6.46 0.52
N VAL A 3 23.60 7.25 1.50
CA VAL A 3 23.63 6.86 2.92
C VAL A 3 22.65 7.77 3.64
N MET A 4 21.79 7.19 4.48
CA MET A 4 20.91 7.92 5.37
C MET A 4 21.14 7.48 6.82
N SER A 5 21.02 8.42 7.75
CA SER A 5 20.98 8.11 9.18
C SER A 5 19.53 8.11 9.64
N VAL A 6 19.10 7.03 10.28
CA VAL A 6 17.72 6.86 10.78
C VAL A 6 17.77 6.82 12.30
N ARG A 7 16.93 7.62 12.95
CA ARG A 7 16.73 7.54 14.40
C ARG A 7 15.69 6.49 14.71
N LEU A 8 16.07 5.52 15.53
CA LEU A 8 15.19 4.47 16.04
C LEU A 8 15.11 4.62 17.56
N ASN A 9 13.96 4.27 18.15
CA ASN A 9 13.88 4.13 19.59
C ASN A 9 14.60 2.85 20.05
N ASP A 10 14.85 2.73 21.35
CA ASP A 10 15.62 1.62 21.92
C ASP A 10 14.97 0.26 21.65
N GLU A 11 13.63 0.20 21.74
CA GLU A 11 12.87 -1.02 21.49
C GLU A 11 13.03 -1.51 20.05
N THR A 12 12.85 -0.63 19.07
CA THR A 12 12.99 -0.96 17.64
C THR A 12 14.43 -1.37 17.33
N THR A 13 15.41 -0.72 17.95
CA THR A 13 16.83 -1.07 17.80
C THR A 13 17.09 -2.50 18.30
N ALA A 14 16.57 -2.85 19.47
CA ALA A 14 16.71 -4.19 20.04
C ALA A 14 16.03 -5.27 19.19
N GLN A 15 14.83 -4.99 18.66
CA GLN A 15 14.12 -5.90 17.75
C GLN A 15 14.89 -6.11 16.44
N LEU A 16 15.44 -5.04 15.87
CA LEU A 16 16.25 -5.11 14.65
C LEU A 16 17.55 -5.89 14.87
N ASP A 17 18.21 -5.72 16.01
CA ASP A 17 19.41 -6.48 16.38
C ASP A 17 19.12 -7.97 16.55
N ALA A 18 18.00 -8.32 17.19
CA ALA A 18 17.58 -9.71 17.34
C ALA A 18 17.27 -10.36 15.98
N LEU A 19 16.58 -9.65 15.09
CA LEU A 19 16.27 -10.13 13.74
C LEU A 19 17.54 -10.30 12.89
N ALA A 20 18.47 -9.34 12.95
CA ALA A 20 19.77 -9.42 12.29
C ALA A 20 20.53 -10.69 12.71
N LYS A 21 20.57 -10.96 14.02
CA LYS A 21 21.21 -12.17 14.56
C LYS A 21 20.52 -13.46 14.12
N ALA A 22 19.19 -13.50 14.16
CA ALA A 22 18.42 -14.69 13.78
C ALA A 22 18.52 -15.02 12.28
N THR A 23 18.66 -14.00 11.43
CA THR A 23 18.71 -14.15 9.96
C THR A 23 20.13 -14.18 9.39
N GLY A 24 21.15 -13.89 10.20
CA GLY A 24 22.54 -13.75 9.74
C GLY A 24 22.77 -12.54 8.82
N ARG A 25 21.89 -11.54 8.88
CA ARG A 25 21.95 -10.32 8.05
C ARG A 25 22.43 -9.12 8.86
N THR A 26 22.95 -8.11 8.16
CA THR A 26 23.30 -6.84 8.81
C THR A 26 22.06 -5.98 9.02
N ARG A 27 22.09 -5.10 10.02
CA ARG A 27 21.03 -4.10 10.23
C ARG A 27 20.75 -3.28 8.97
N SER A 28 21.81 -2.83 8.29
CA SER A 28 21.68 -2.02 7.07
C SER A 28 21.01 -2.78 5.93
N PHE A 29 21.29 -4.09 5.80
CA PHE A 29 20.61 -4.93 4.81
C PHE A 29 19.10 -5.01 5.11
N LEU A 30 18.74 -5.31 6.36
CA LEU A 30 17.34 -5.44 6.76
C LEU A 30 16.59 -4.10 6.65
N ALA A 31 17.24 -2.99 7.02
CA ALA A 31 16.66 -1.66 6.86
C ALA A 31 16.44 -1.30 5.39
N GLY A 32 17.41 -1.62 4.51
CA GLY A 32 17.26 -1.43 3.07
C GLY A 32 16.10 -2.24 2.51
N GLN A 33 16.04 -3.53 2.84
CA GLN A 33 14.95 -4.41 2.42
C GLN A 33 13.57 -3.89 2.90
N ALA A 34 13.46 -3.47 4.15
CA ALA A 34 12.20 -2.93 4.68
C ALA A 34 11.75 -1.64 3.97
N ILE A 35 12.71 -0.80 3.55
CA ILE A 35 12.41 0.41 2.76
C ILE A 35 11.95 0.03 1.36
N GLU A 36 12.62 -0.92 0.69
CA GLU A 36 12.21 -1.42 -0.62
C GLU A 36 10.80 -2.02 -0.58
N ASP A 37 10.52 -2.86 0.41
CA ASP A 37 9.21 -3.48 0.63
C ASP A 37 8.13 -2.43 0.92
N TYR A 38 8.45 -1.38 1.68
CA TYR A 38 7.54 -0.26 1.93
C TYR A 38 7.23 0.50 0.64
N LEU A 39 8.25 0.92 -0.10
CA LEU A 39 8.08 1.66 -1.34
C LEU A 39 7.29 0.87 -2.39
N ALA A 40 7.56 -0.42 -2.54
CA ALA A 40 6.83 -1.26 -3.47
C ALA A 40 5.33 -1.34 -3.14
N ARG A 41 4.98 -1.44 -1.85
CA ARG A 41 3.57 -1.46 -1.40
C ARG A 41 2.86 -0.13 -1.65
N GLU A 42 3.50 0.98 -1.31
CA GLU A 42 2.89 2.31 -1.45
C GLU A 42 2.82 2.77 -2.92
N ALA A 43 3.84 2.45 -3.73
CA ALA A 43 3.93 2.91 -5.12
C ALA A 43 2.78 2.39 -5.99
N TRP A 44 2.39 1.11 -5.81
CA TRP A 44 1.24 0.56 -6.54
C TRP A 44 -0.05 1.30 -6.18
N GLN A 45 -0.28 1.57 -4.89
CA GLN A 45 -1.49 2.26 -4.44
C GLN A 45 -1.57 3.69 -4.98
N ILE A 46 -0.46 4.42 -4.95
CA ILE A 46 -0.39 5.78 -5.49
C ILE A 46 -0.69 5.77 -6.99
N ALA A 47 -0.06 4.87 -7.74
CA ALA A 47 -0.27 4.76 -9.19
C ALA A 47 -1.74 4.46 -9.53
N GLU A 48 -2.37 3.54 -8.80
CA GLU A 48 -3.79 3.18 -9.00
C GLU A 48 -4.72 4.37 -8.72
N ILE A 49 -4.47 5.12 -7.64
CA ILE A 49 -5.26 6.31 -7.29
C ILE A 49 -5.10 7.39 -8.38
N GLU A 50 -3.88 7.65 -8.81
CA GLU A 50 -3.61 8.63 -9.87
C GLU A 50 -4.27 8.23 -11.20
N GLN A 51 -4.31 6.93 -11.51
CA GLN A 51 -5.01 6.42 -12.68
C GLN A 51 -6.53 6.58 -12.55
N ALA A 52 -7.11 6.17 -11.42
CA ALA A 52 -8.55 6.30 -11.18
C ALA A 52 -9.02 7.75 -11.23
N ILE A 53 -8.21 8.71 -10.76
CA ILE A 53 -8.50 10.15 -10.89
C ILE A 53 -8.53 10.57 -12.36
N LYS A 54 -7.58 10.11 -13.19
CA LYS A 54 -7.56 10.43 -14.63
C LYS A 54 -8.77 9.85 -15.37
N GLU A 55 -9.16 8.62 -15.05
CA GLU A 55 -10.36 7.98 -15.60
C GLU A 55 -11.63 8.75 -15.21
N ALA A 56 -11.74 9.15 -13.94
CA ALA A 56 -12.83 9.97 -13.44
C ALA A 56 -12.90 11.35 -14.14
N ASP A 57 -11.76 12.03 -14.29
CA ASP A 57 -11.68 13.33 -14.98
C ASP A 57 -12.02 13.20 -16.48
N ALA A 58 -11.74 12.04 -17.08
CA ALA A 58 -12.14 11.69 -18.45
C ALA A 58 -13.62 11.29 -18.56
N GLY A 59 -14.33 11.16 -17.44
CA GLY A 59 -15.71 10.70 -17.39
C GLY A 59 -15.88 9.21 -17.69
N ASP A 60 -14.81 8.42 -17.54
CA ASP A 60 -14.80 6.97 -17.75
C ASP A 60 -15.45 6.23 -16.58
N PHE A 61 -16.76 6.41 -16.48
CA PHE A 61 -17.59 5.73 -15.50
C PHE A 61 -18.54 4.77 -16.21
N VAL A 62 -18.82 3.64 -15.56
CA VAL A 62 -19.91 2.75 -15.98
C VAL A 62 -21.24 3.49 -15.96
N SER A 63 -22.14 3.09 -16.86
CA SER A 63 -23.49 3.64 -16.90
C SER A 63 -24.27 3.37 -15.60
N SER A 64 -25.29 4.18 -15.31
CA SER A 64 -26.15 3.98 -14.14
C SER A 64 -26.84 2.61 -14.15
N ASP A 65 -27.20 2.08 -15.32
CA ASP A 65 -27.82 0.76 -15.46
C ASP A 65 -26.86 -0.37 -15.12
N GLU A 66 -25.60 -0.25 -15.54
CA GLU A 66 -24.54 -1.19 -15.20
C GLU A 66 -24.23 -1.17 -13.70
N MET A 67 -24.18 0.04 -13.11
CA MET A 67 -24.00 0.21 -11.68
C MET A 67 -25.17 -0.40 -10.87
N ASN A 68 -26.41 -0.23 -11.33
CA ASN A 68 -27.59 -0.83 -10.72
C ASN A 68 -27.56 -2.37 -10.78
N ASN A 69 -27.07 -2.94 -11.88
CA ASN A 69 -26.90 -4.39 -12.01
C ASN A 69 -25.82 -4.92 -11.06
N LEU A 70 -24.72 -4.18 -10.86
CA LEU A 70 -23.69 -4.51 -9.88
C LEU A 70 -24.25 -4.49 -8.45
N PHE A 71 -25.00 -3.45 -8.06
CA PHE A 71 -25.61 -3.37 -6.74
C PHE A 71 -26.61 -4.51 -6.46
N LYS A 72 -27.40 -4.92 -7.47
CA LYS A 72 -28.28 -6.09 -7.37
C LYS A 72 -27.48 -7.37 -7.14
N LYS A 73 -26.37 -7.55 -7.84
CA LYS A 73 -25.48 -8.72 -7.69
C LYS A 73 -24.81 -8.79 -6.32
N LEU A 74 -24.43 -7.65 -5.75
CA LEU A 74 -23.76 -7.56 -4.44
C LEU A 74 -24.73 -7.63 -3.25
N GLY A 75 -26.04 -7.73 -3.48
CA GLY A 75 -27.06 -7.82 -2.42
C GLY A 75 -27.24 -6.54 -1.60
N THR A 76 -26.60 -5.44 -2.01
CA THR A 76 -26.68 -4.13 -1.34
C THR A 76 -27.76 -3.23 -1.92
N ALA A 77 -28.70 -3.79 -2.70
CA ALA A 77 -29.91 -3.09 -3.11
C ALA A 77 -30.73 -2.77 -1.86
N ARG A 78 -30.42 -1.65 -1.21
CA ARG A 78 -31.20 -1.10 -0.11
C ARG A 78 -32.61 -0.87 -0.67
N HIS A 79 -33.58 -1.62 -0.14
CA HIS A 79 -34.98 -1.33 -0.31
C HIS A 79 -35.19 0.07 0.28
N GLY A 80 -35.33 1.07 -0.59
CA GLY A 80 -35.68 2.42 -0.18
C GLY A 80 -37.09 2.40 0.40
N ASN A 81 -37.23 2.96 1.60
CA ASN A 81 -38.50 3.42 2.15
C ASN A 81 -38.36 4.92 2.37
#